data_AF-A0A8J5CGS1-F1
#
_entry.id   AF-A0A8J5CGS1-F1
#
_cell.length_a   1.000
_cell.length_b   1.000
_cell.length_c   1.000
_cell.angle_alpha   90.00
_cell.angle_beta   90.00
_cell.angle_gamma   90.00
#
_symmetry.space_group_name_H-M   'P 1'
#
loop_
_entity.id
_entity.type
_entity.pdbx_description
1 polymer ?
#
loop_
_entity_poly.entity_id
_entity_poly.type
_entity_poly.pdbx_seq_one_letter_code
_entity_poly.pdbx_strand_id
1 'polypeptide(L)'
;MTILTQETIDEILTYLEKSINNLAKDVFGNLELDGGFDEAINFLKSQFDIRLENLLVAKGSSTHHLESGMKNKIIQRKQEVFQNISKQYQN
;
A
#
# COMPACT_ATOMS: atom_id res chain seq x y z
N MET A 1 14.71 13.92 -12.38
CA MET A 1 13.37 13.29 -12.41
C MET A 1 13.48 12.10 -13.34
N THR A 2 13.28 10.90 -12.82
CA THR A 2 13.31 9.67 -13.63
C THR A 2 11.90 9.38 -14.13
N ILE A 3 11.73 9.15 -15.43
CA ILE A 3 10.46 8.67 -15.97
C ILE A 3 10.36 7.19 -15.61
N LEU A 4 9.38 6.84 -14.78
CA LEU A 4 9.13 5.45 -14.43
C LEU A 4 8.44 4.73 -15.59
N THR A 5 8.64 3.41 -15.67
CA THR A 5 7.90 2.57 -16.61
C THR A 5 6.71 1.91 -15.91
N GLN A 6 5.75 1.41 -16.69
CA GLN A 6 4.64 0.62 -16.15
C GLN A 6 5.13 -0.61 -15.37
N GLU A 7 6.19 -1.26 -15.88
CA GLU A 7 6.82 -2.43 -15.25
C GLU A 7 7.45 -2.07 -13.89
N THR A 8 8.17 -0.95 -13.79
CA THR A 8 8.73 -0.50 -12.50
C THR A 8 7.62 -0.22 -11.47
N ILE A 9 6.48 0.33 -11.90
CA ILE A 9 5.32 0.51 -11.01
C ILE A 9 4.74 -0.83 -10.58
N ASP A 10 4.65 -1.83 -11.46
CA ASP A 10 4.17 -3.17 -11.12
C ASP A 10 5.07 -3.86 -10.08
N GLU A 11 6.39 -3.72 -10.21
CA GLU A 11 7.37 -4.22 -9.25
C GLU A 11 7.23 -3.53 -7.88
N ILE A 12 7.13 -2.20 -7.88
CA ILE A 12 6.92 -1.40 -6.66
C ILE A 12 5.63 -1.84 -5.96
N LEU A 13 4.54 -1.98 -6.70
CA LEU A 13 3.24 -2.37 -6.16
C LEU A 13 3.25 -3.80 -5.61
N THR A 14 3.93 -4.73 -6.27
CA THR A 14 4.09 -6.11 -5.80
C THR A 14 4.90 -6.19 -4.51
N TYR A 15 5.97 -5.40 -4.42
CA TYR A 15 6.75 -5.28 -3.18
C TYR A 15 5.91 -4.65 -2.05
N LEU A 16 5.22 -3.54 -2.34
CA LEU A 16 4.42 -2.80 -1.39
C LEU A 16 3.30 -3.67 -0.80
N GLU A 17 2.59 -4.41 -1.65
CA GLU A 17 1.56 -5.37 -1.26
C GLU A 17 2.08 -6.41 -0.27
N LYS A 18 3.22 -7.06 -0.56
CA LYS A 18 3.84 -8.01 0.38
C LYS A 18 4.20 -7.35 1.71
N SER A 19 4.74 -6.15 1.65
CA SER A 19 5.13 -5.38 2.83
C SER A 19 3.92 -5.02 3.71
N ILE A 20 2.79 -4.63 3.10
CA ILE A 20 1.54 -4.29 3.81
C ILE A 20 0.85 -5.53 4.35
N ASN A 21 0.85 -6.65 3.62
CA ASN A 21 0.30 -7.91 4.12
C ASN A 21 1.07 -8.44 5.34
N ASN A 22 2.40 -8.29 5.37
CA ASN A 22 3.19 -8.65 6.54
C ASN A 22 2.88 -7.73 7.72
N LEU A 23 2.81 -6.42 7.50
CA LEU A 23 2.40 -5.48 8.55
C LEU A 23 0.99 -5.78 9.08
N ALA A 24 0.04 -6.15 8.20
CA ALA A 24 -1.30 -6.53 8.60
C ALA A 24 -1.30 -7.76 9.51
N LYS A 25 -0.47 -8.77 9.23
CA LYS A 25 -0.30 -9.93 10.12
C LYS A 25 0.21 -9.51 11.49
N ASP A 26 1.19 -8.61 11.54
CA ASP A 26 1.74 -8.14 12.81
C ASP A 26 0.72 -7.32 13.60
N VAL A 27 -0.02 -6.45 12.92
CA VAL A 27 -1.06 -5.59 13.50
C VAL A 27 -2.23 -6.39 14.05
N PHE A 28 -2.79 -7.31 13.26
CA PHE A 28 -3.95 -8.11 13.67
C PHE A 28 -3.55 -9.33 14.52
N GLY A 29 -2.28 -9.75 14.49
CA GLY A 29 -1.75 -10.82 15.33
C GLY A 29 -1.36 -10.36 16.74
N ASN A 30 -0.98 -9.08 16.90
CA ASN A 30 -0.64 -8.49 18.20
C ASN A 30 -1.76 -7.52 18.62
N LEU A 31 -2.90 -8.09 19.03
CA LEU A 31 -4.17 -7.44 19.41
C LEU A 31 -4.04 -6.43 20.58
N GLU A 32 -3.28 -5.35 20.39
CA GLU A 32 -3.16 -4.20 21.30
C GLU A 32 -3.49 -2.87 20.59
N LEU A 33 -4.32 -2.90 19.54
CA LEU A 33 -4.88 -1.66 18.99
C LEU A 33 -6.20 -1.33 19.68
N ASP A 34 -6.16 -0.31 20.53
CA ASP A 34 -7.29 0.15 21.36
C ASP A 34 -8.55 0.53 20.55
N GLY A 35 -8.44 0.98 19.29
CA GLY A 35 -9.58 1.32 18.42
C GLY A 35 -10.02 0.23 17.45
N GLY A 36 -9.58 -1.01 17.63
CA GLY A 36 -10.12 -2.17 16.92
C GLY A 36 -9.85 -2.19 15.41
N PHE A 37 -10.72 -2.91 14.68
CA PHE A 37 -10.47 -3.24 13.27
C PHE A 37 -10.39 -2.01 12.35
N ASP A 38 -11.28 -1.02 12.52
CA ASP A 38 -11.30 0.17 11.65
C ASP A 38 -10.06 1.05 11.84
N GLU A 39 -9.60 1.20 13.08
CA GLU A 39 -8.35 1.93 13.36
C GLU A 39 -7.14 1.20 12.76
N ALA A 40 -7.09 -0.13 12.88
CA ALA A 40 -6.06 -0.95 12.26
C ALA A 40 -6.04 -0.79 10.73
N ILE A 41 -7.20 -0.78 10.06
CA ILE A 41 -7.29 -0.56 8.62
C ILE A 41 -6.84 0.84 8.23
N ASN A 42 -7.23 1.87 8.98
CA ASN A 42 -6.81 3.25 8.71
C ASN A 42 -5.30 3.43 8.87
N PHE A 43 -4.73 2.80 9.91
CA PHE A 43 -3.29 2.74 10.10
C PHE A 43 -2.60 2.08 8.88
N LEU A 44 -3.04 0.90 8.46
CA LEU A 44 -2.45 0.19 7.32
C LEU A 44 -2.57 0.99 6.01
N LYS A 45 -3.69 1.69 5.78
CA LYS A 45 -3.88 2.58 4.61
C LYS A 45 -2.88 3.74 4.62
N SER A 46 -2.65 4.36 5.77
CA SER A 46 -1.62 5.39 5.92
C SER A 46 -0.23 4.84 5.64
N GLN A 47 0.08 3.64 6.16
CA GLN A 47 1.36 2.99 5.91
C GLN A 47 1.56 2.61 4.43
N PHE A 48 0.50 2.24 3.71
CA PHE A 48 0.56 2.02 2.26
C PHE A 48 1.03 3.30 1.54
N ASP A 49 0.41 4.44 1.83
CA ASP A 49 0.72 5.70 1.16
C ASP A 49 2.14 6.19 1.46
N ILE A 50 2.55 6.13 2.74
CA ILE A 50 3.91 6.51 3.16
C ILE A 50 4.96 5.63 2.48
N ARG A 51 4.76 4.31 2.47
CA ARG A 51 5.74 3.38 1.87
C ARG A 51 5.80 3.52 0.36
N LEU A 52 4.66 3.74 -0.30
CA LEU A 52 4.62 4.02 -1.74
C LEU A 52 5.44 5.27 -2.08
N GLU A 53 5.21 6.37 -1.37
CA GLU A 53 5.94 7.62 -1.64
C GLU A 53 7.45 7.43 -1.41
N ASN A 54 7.85 6.76 -0.33
CA ASN A 54 9.26 6.44 -0.08
C ASN A 54 9.91 5.61 -1.21
N LEU A 55 9.18 4.61 -1.74
CA LEU A 55 9.66 3.80 -2.86
C LEU A 55 9.81 4.61 -4.14
N LEU A 56 8.88 5.54 -4.41
CA LEU A 56 8.94 6.43 -5.57
C LEU A 56 10.10 7.44 -5.44
N VAL A 57 10.28 8.02 -4.26
CA VAL A 57 11.39 8.94 -3.97
C VAL A 57 12.74 8.25 -4.15
N ALA A 58 12.88 7.00 -3.71
CA ALA A 58 14.09 6.20 -3.93
C ALA A 58 14.41 5.96 -5.42
N LYS A 59 13.41 6.09 -6.31
CA LYS A 59 13.58 6.03 -7.77
C LYS A 59 13.69 7.41 -8.44
N GLY A 60 13.75 8.49 -7.66
CA GLY A 60 13.80 9.86 -8.17
C GLY A 60 12.48 10.35 -8.75
N SER A 61 11.36 9.87 -8.20
CA SER A 61 9.98 10.19 -8.59
C SER A 61 9.10 10.50 -7.36
N SER A 62 7.82 10.80 -7.57
CA SER A 62 6.79 10.95 -6.53
C SER A 62 5.42 10.63 -7.10
N THR A 63 4.42 10.43 -6.26
CA THR A 63 3.02 10.22 -6.70
C THR A 63 2.51 11.34 -7.61
N HIS A 64 2.92 12.59 -7.37
CA HIS A 64 2.55 13.74 -8.21
C HIS A 64 3.09 13.63 -9.63
N HIS A 65 4.28 13.06 -9.80
CA HIS A 65 4.98 12.92 -11.08
C HIS A 65 4.52 11.73 -11.93
N LEU A 66 3.65 10.87 -11.39
CA LEU A 66 3.17 9.71 -12.13
C LEU A 66 2.15 10.08 -13.20
N GLU A 67 2.19 9.34 -14.31
CA GLU A 67 1.16 9.40 -15.34
C GLU A 67 -0.18 8.87 -14.82
N SER A 68 -1.28 9.32 -15.45
CA SER A 68 -2.65 8.94 -15.05
C SER A 68 -2.85 7.42 -15.01
N GLY A 69 -2.30 6.68 -15.99
CA GLY A 69 -2.39 5.22 -16.01
C GLY A 69 -1.75 4.55 -14.78
N MET A 70 -0.58 5.05 -14.35
CA MET A 70 0.10 4.54 -13.15
C MET A 70 -0.67 4.89 -11.87
N LYS A 71 -1.20 6.12 -11.79
CA LYS A 71 -2.04 6.56 -10.67
C LYS A 71 -3.28 5.67 -10.52
N ASN A 72 -3.97 5.37 -11.63
CA ASN A 72 -5.13 4.48 -11.63
C ASN A 72 -4.75 3.06 -11.18
N LYS A 73 -3.61 2.55 -11.65
CA LYS A 73 -3.12 1.24 -11.23
C LYS A 73 -2.83 1.18 -9.73
N ILE A 74 -2.21 2.22 -9.17
CA ILE A 74 -1.99 2.34 -7.71
C ILE A 74 -3.32 2.32 -6.96
N ILE A 75 -4.32 3.08 -7.42
CA ILE A 75 -5.64 3.14 -6.79
C ILE A 75 -6.30 1.75 -6.79
N GLN A 76 -6.29 1.06 -7.93
CA GLN A 76 -6.85 -0.29 -8.07
C GLN A 76 -6.13 -1.28 -7.14
N ARG A 77 -4.80 -1.30 -7.17
CA ARG A 77 -4.03 -2.22 -6.30
C ARG A 77 -4.28 -1.95 -4.82
N LYS A 78 -4.35 -0.67 -4.41
CA LYS A 78 -4.67 -0.30 -3.03
C LYS A 78 -6.03 -0.86 -2.63
N GLN A 79 -7.05 -0.72 -3.47
CA GLN A 79 -8.38 -1.27 -3.22
C GLN A 79 -8.34 -2.79 -3.06
N GLU A 80 -7.69 -3.51 -3.98
CA GLU A 80 -7.57 -4.98 -3.93
C GLU A 80 -6.89 -5.46 -2.65
N VAL A 81 -5.76 -4.84 -2.28
CA VAL A 81 -5.02 -5.19 -1.06
C VAL A 81 -5.90 -5.04 0.18
N PHE A 82 -6.58 -3.90 0.34
CA PHE A 82 -7.41 -3.67 1.52
C PHE A 82 -8.70 -4.47 1.53
N GLN A 83 -9.29 -4.78 0.37
CA GLN A 83 -10.41 -5.74 0.29
C GLN A 83 -9.98 -7.13 0.76
N ASN A 84 -8.79 -7.59 0.36
CA ASN A 84 -8.26 -8.89 0.76
C ASN A 84 -7.94 -8.95 2.25
N ILE A 85 -7.30 -7.90 2.79
CA ILE A 85 -7.04 -7.78 4.23
C ILE A 85 -8.37 -7.77 5.01
N SER A 86 -9.35 -6.97 4.60
CA SER A 86 -10.66 -6.95 5.25
C SER A 86 -11.33 -8.33 5.23
N LYS A 87 -11.35 -9.02 4.09
CA LYS A 87 -11.89 -10.40 4.03
C LYS A 87 -11.16 -11.37 4.96
N GLN A 88 -9.85 -11.19 5.14
CA GLN A 88 -9.05 -12.09 5.97
C GLN A 88 -9.26 -11.87 7.47
N TYR A 89 -9.49 -10.63 7.91
CA TYR A 89 -9.49 -10.27 9.34
C TYR A 89 -10.82 -9.72 9.86
N GLN A 90 -11.78 -9.39 9.01
CA GLN A 90 -13.05 -8.77 9.41
C GLN A 90 -14.22 -9.76 9.60
N ASN A 91 -14.11 -11.01 9.14
CA ASN A 91 -15.22 -11.99 9.10
C ASN A 91 -16.57 -11.38 8.65
#